data_AF-A0A1B6JLK0-F1
#
_entry.id   AF-A0A1B6JLK0-F1
#
_cell.length_a   1.000
_cell.length_b   1.000
_cell.length_c   1.000
_cell.angle_alpha   90.00
_cell.angle_beta   90.00
_cell.angle_gamma   90.00
#
_symmetry.space_group_name_H-M   'P 1'
#
loop_
_entity.id
_entity.type
_entity.pdbx_description
1 polymer ?
#
loop_
_entity_poly.entity_id
_entity_poly.type
_entity_poly.pdbx_seq_one_letter_code
_entity_poly.pdbx_strand_id
1 'polypeptide(L)'
;VDELVAIGRIEDAEGKVLIDTGAQVSLLKRGASSAELLKTDVVLRGISGKVLKTYGRQRVTLNLKPGVQVPGDFVVGNLPKGYLAVLGCDILGQGNGEISVGRGVLRLLGKDIWLNRLRKGETVPDPNRSDERSTQPKTQRYVYCCNEVKIPPRCE
;
A
#
# COMPACT_ATOMS: atom_id res chain seq x y z
N VAL A 1 6.37 10.33 -9.12
CA VAL A 1 6.44 8.89 -8.79
C VAL A 1 5.08 8.48 -8.30
N ASP A 2 4.50 7.46 -8.92
CA ASP A 2 3.18 6.96 -8.53
C ASP A 2 3.34 5.91 -7.43
N GLU A 3 2.46 5.97 -6.43
CA GLU A 3 2.38 5.03 -5.32
C GLU A 3 1.47 3.86 -5.73
N LEU A 4 1.90 2.63 -5.44
CA LEU A 4 1.09 1.42 -5.62
C LEU A 4 0.29 1.14 -4.35
N VAL A 5 -1.03 1.26 -4.45
CA VAL A 5 -1.91 1.28 -3.28
C VAL A 5 -3.07 0.31 -3.42
N ALA A 6 -3.21 -0.58 -2.44
CA ALA A 6 -4.44 -1.36 -2.23
C ALA A 6 -5.37 -0.63 -1.25
N ILE A 7 -6.64 -1.04 -1.20
CA ILE A 7 -7.55 -0.67 -0.12
C ILE A 7 -7.60 -1.80 0.89
N GLY A 8 -7.35 -1.46 2.15
CA GLY A 8 -7.36 -2.39 3.26
C GLY A 8 -8.28 -1.96 4.38
N ARG A 9 -8.69 -2.93 5.18
CA ARG A 9 -9.46 -2.75 6.41
C ARG A 9 -8.89 -3.58 7.55
N ILE A 10 -8.77 -2.97 8.72
CA ILE A 10 -8.52 -3.65 10.01
C ILE A 10 -9.59 -3.16 10.96
N GLU A 11 -10.37 -4.07 11.55
CA GLU A 11 -11.52 -3.72 12.37
C GLU A 11 -12.43 -2.71 11.63
N ASP A 12 -12.76 -1.59 12.25
CA ASP A 12 -13.58 -0.51 11.67
C ASP A 12 -12.76 0.50 10.86
N ALA A 13 -11.43 0.38 10.84
CA ALA A 13 -10.55 1.30 10.13
C ALA A 13 -10.30 0.84 8.69
N GLU A 14 -10.80 1.61 7.72
CA GLU A 14 -10.50 1.44 6.29
C GLU A 14 -9.55 2.53 5.79
N GLY A 15 -8.62 2.16 4.89
CA GLY A 15 -7.72 3.12 4.28
C GLY A 15 -6.77 2.53 3.25
N LYS A 16 -5.83 3.36 2.82
CA LYS A 16 -4.81 3.00 1.84
C LYS A 16 -3.77 2.08 2.46
N VAL A 17 -3.40 1.05 1.72
CA VAL A 17 -2.28 0.17 2.04
C VAL A 17 -1.21 0.37 0.97
N LEU A 18 -0.08 0.94 1.36
CA LEU A 18 1.06 1.10 0.46
C LEU A 18 1.73 -0.25 0.25
N ILE A 19 1.98 -0.63 -1.00
CA ILE A 19 2.80 -1.79 -1.33
C ILE A 19 4.23 -1.29 -1.56
N ASP A 20 5.14 -1.62 -0.64
CA ASP A 20 6.50 -1.07 -0.63
C ASP A 20 7.56 -2.16 -0.50
N THR A 21 8.15 -2.54 -1.64
CA THR A 21 9.27 -3.50 -1.70
C THR A 21 10.59 -2.92 -1.18
N GLY A 22 10.65 -1.61 -0.89
CA GLY A 22 11.79 -0.98 -0.23
C GLY A 22 11.73 -1.04 1.29
N ALA A 23 10.58 -1.42 1.88
CA ALA A 23 10.41 -1.52 3.32
C ALA A 23 10.74 -2.94 3.82
N GLN A 24 11.69 -3.08 4.73
CA GLN A 24 12.02 -4.38 5.32
C GLN A 24 10.92 -4.91 6.25
N VAL A 25 10.16 -4.01 6.88
CA VAL A 25 9.08 -4.36 7.81
C VAL A 25 7.77 -3.72 7.41
N SER A 26 6.67 -4.37 7.76
CA SER A 26 5.33 -3.85 7.57
C SER A 26 4.92 -2.92 8.71
N LEU A 27 4.21 -1.84 8.35
CA LEU A 27 3.79 -0.79 9.27
C LEU A 27 2.28 -0.75 9.40
N LEU A 28 1.81 -0.46 10.61
CA LEU A 28 0.40 -0.18 10.91
C LEU A 28 0.24 1.22 11.49
N LYS A 29 -0.81 1.92 11.06
CA LYS A 29 -1.19 3.20 11.64
C LYS A 29 -1.58 3.03 13.11
N ARG A 30 -1.00 3.85 13.99
CA ARG A 30 -1.40 3.91 15.40
C ARG A 30 -2.92 4.12 15.55
N GLY A 31 -3.54 3.27 16.36
CA GLY A 31 -4.97 3.29 16.64
C GLY A 31 -5.84 2.64 15.56
N ALA A 32 -5.24 1.98 14.57
CA ALA A 32 -5.99 1.21 13.57
C ALA A 32 -6.52 -0.14 14.07
N SER A 33 -6.01 -0.62 15.22
CA SER A 33 -6.44 -1.88 15.83
C SER A 33 -6.44 -1.75 17.35
N SER A 34 -7.39 -2.45 17.97
CA SER A 34 -7.51 -2.66 19.42
C SER A 34 -6.66 -3.82 19.96
N ALA A 35 -5.93 -4.55 19.09
CA ALA A 35 -5.04 -5.63 19.49
C ALA A 35 -3.98 -5.20 20.53
N GLU A 36 -3.49 -6.14 21.32
CA GLU A 36 -2.44 -5.86 22.31
C GLU A 36 -1.19 -5.27 21.66
N LEU A 37 -0.69 -4.16 22.23
CA LEU A 37 0.53 -3.50 21.78
C LEU A 37 1.73 -4.09 22.52
N LEU A 38 2.48 -4.94 21.84
CA LEU A 38 3.68 -5.57 22.38
C LEU A 38 4.90 -4.67 22.19
N LYS A 39 5.90 -4.82 23.07
CA LYS A 39 7.17 -4.09 22.93
C LYS A 39 7.84 -4.46 21.60
N THR A 40 8.26 -3.45 20.86
CA THR A 40 9.03 -3.65 19.63
C THR A 40 10.52 -3.85 19.94
N ASP A 41 11.16 -4.72 19.18
CA ASP A 41 12.59 -5.00 19.14
C ASP A 41 13.31 -4.29 17.99
N VAL A 42 12.56 -3.61 17.11
CA VAL A 42 13.09 -2.94 15.92
C VAL A 42 13.13 -1.41 16.04
N VAL A 43 14.19 -0.82 15.49
CA VAL A 43 14.33 0.63 15.29
C VAL A 43 14.20 0.92 13.81
N LEU A 44 13.20 1.71 13.42
CA LEU A 44 12.93 2.00 12.02
C LEU A 44 13.60 3.28 11.57
N ARG A 45 14.16 3.27 10.36
CA ARG A 45 14.79 4.43 9.73
C ARG A 45 14.24 4.61 8.32
N GLY A 46 13.89 5.84 7.99
CA GLY A 46 13.54 6.21 6.62
C GLY A 46 14.79 6.46 5.77
N ILE A 47 14.58 6.80 4.49
CA ILE A 47 15.66 7.10 3.53
C ILE A 47 16.59 8.25 3.98
N SER A 48 16.10 9.16 4.81
CA SER A 48 16.91 10.25 5.38
C SER A 48 17.80 9.82 6.56
N GLY A 49 17.78 8.54 6.95
CA GLY A 49 18.47 8.02 8.14
C GLY A 49 17.79 8.37 9.48
N LYS A 50 16.80 9.27 9.45
CA LYS A 50 16.01 9.66 10.63
C LYS A 50 15.24 8.47 11.19
N VAL A 51 15.29 8.34 12.52
CA VAL A 51 14.54 7.34 13.26
C VAL A 51 13.05 7.70 13.22
N LEU A 52 12.22 6.72 12.87
CA LEU A 52 10.77 6.85 12.91
C LEU A 52 10.27 6.50 14.30
N LYS A 53 9.28 7.26 14.79
CA LYS A 53 8.63 6.97 16.07
C LYS A 53 7.78 5.71 15.94
N THR A 54 8.14 4.69 16.70
CA THR A 54 7.39 3.43 16.85
C THR A 54 6.75 3.36 18.23
N TYR A 55 5.68 2.58 18.36
CA TYR A 55 4.93 2.42 19.61
C TYR A 55 4.96 0.98 20.13
N GLY A 56 5.27 0.01 19.26
CA GLY A 56 5.22 -1.41 19.57
C GLY A 56 4.93 -2.22 18.31
N ARG A 57 4.52 -3.46 18.50
CA ARG A 57 4.04 -4.36 17.45
C ARG A 57 2.62 -4.84 17.78
N GLN A 58 1.82 -5.06 16.75
CA GLN A 58 0.48 -5.64 16.86
C GLN A 58 0.34 -6.75 15.83
N ARG A 59 -0.09 -7.93 16.29
CA ARG A 59 -0.48 -9.04 15.41
C ARG A 59 -1.93 -8.86 15.01
N VAL A 60 -2.18 -8.57 13.72
CA VAL A 60 -3.51 -8.27 13.18
C VAL A 60 -3.75 -8.98 11.86
N THR A 61 -5.00 -9.08 11.44
CA THR A 61 -5.37 -9.53 10.09
C THR A 61 -5.85 -8.35 9.27
N LEU A 62 -5.08 -7.99 8.24
CA LEU A 62 -5.42 -6.95 7.28
C LEU A 62 -6.29 -7.53 6.16
N ASN A 63 -7.50 -7.00 5.98
CA ASN A 63 -8.39 -7.40 4.90
C ASN A 63 -8.19 -6.47 3.70
N LEU A 64 -7.54 -6.96 2.65
CA LEU A 64 -7.38 -6.23 1.38
C LEU A 64 -8.57 -6.50 0.46
N LYS A 65 -9.13 -5.48 -0.18
CA LYS A 65 -10.17 -5.66 -1.21
C LYS A 65 -9.60 -6.51 -2.37
N PRO A 66 -10.35 -7.49 -2.92
CA PRO A 66 -11.77 -7.75 -2.70
C PRO A 66 -12.12 -8.69 -1.53
N GLY A 67 -11.16 -9.09 -0.69
CA GLY A 67 -11.41 -10.00 0.44
C GLY A 67 -10.22 -10.90 0.80
N VAL A 68 -9.00 -10.45 0.53
CA VAL A 68 -7.77 -11.18 0.84
C VAL A 68 -7.38 -10.87 2.28
N GLN A 69 -7.39 -11.90 3.13
CA GLN A 69 -6.99 -11.79 4.53
C GLN A 69 -5.48 -12.00 4.64
N VAL A 70 -4.78 -11.00 5.16
CA VAL A 70 -3.33 -10.98 5.31
C VAL A 70 -3.01 -10.91 6.80
N PRO A 71 -2.81 -12.05 7.48
CA PRO A 71 -2.32 -12.05 8.85
C PRO A 71 -0.87 -11.53 8.87
N GLY A 72 -0.54 -10.70 9.86
CA GLY A 72 0.81 -10.16 9.97
C GLY A 72 1.10 -9.58 11.35
N ASP A 73 2.40 -9.47 11.64
CA ASP A 73 2.89 -8.76 12.81
C ASP A 73 3.47 -7.41 12.39
N PHE A 74 2.73 -6.34 12.67
CA PHE A 74 3.01 -5.01 12.15
C PHE A 74 3.68 -4.14 13.21
N VAL A 75 4.68 -3.36 12.80
CA VAL A 75 5.23 -2.32 13.65
C VAL A 75 4.28 -1.12 13.64
N VAL A 76 3.87 -0.68 14.83
CA VAL A 76 2.91 0.42 14.98
C VAL A 76 3.64 1.76 14.96
N GLY A 77 3.23 2.65 14.06
CA GLY A 77 3.86 3.95 13.84
C GLY A 77 2.88 5.05 13.42
N ASN A 78 3.42 6.25 13.22
CA ASN A 78 2.66 7.36 12.65
C ASN A 78 2.68 7.26 11.12
N LEU A 79 1.52 7.06 10.51
CA LEU A 79 1.36 7.09 9.05
C LEU A 79 0.62 8.36 8.59
N PRO A 80 0.86 8.86 7.37
CA PRO A 80 0.14 10.01 6.82
C PRO A 80 -1.39 9.80 6.79
N LYS A 81 -2.15 10.89 6.74
CA LYS A 81 -3.62 10.83 6.66
C LYS A 81 -4.06 10.00 5.45
N GLY A 82 -5.06 9.14 5.66
CA GLY A 82 -5.60 8.23 4.64
C GLY A 82 -4.85 6.92 4.49
N TYR A 83 -3.61 6.80 5.00
CA TYR A 83 -2.89 5.53 5.07
C TYR A 83 -3.31 4.73 6.30
N LEU A 84 -3.56 3.44 6.08
CA LEU A 84 -3.84 2.45 7.10
C LEU A 84 -2.58 1.64 7.42
N ALA A 85 -1.87 1.18 6.39
CA ALA A 85 -0.71 0.31 6.54
C ALA A 85 0.32 0.48 5.41
N VAL A 86 1.51 -0.05 5.63
CA VAL A 86 2.54 -0.32 4.61
C VAL A 86 2.81 -1.83 4.65
N LEU A 87 2.74 -2.49 3.50
CA LEU A 87 3.17 -3.87 3.34
C LEU A 87 4.60 -3.89 2.81
N GLY A 88 5.51 -4.31 3.69
CA GLY A 88 6.92 -4.50 3.41
C GLY A 88 7.26 -5.93 3.03
N CYS A 89 8.55 -6.19 2.82
CA CYS A 89 9.07 -7.49 2.40
C CYS A 89 8.84 -8.62 3.39
N ASP A 90 8.66 -8.34 4.68
CA ASP A 90 8.33 -9.34 5.69
C ASP A 90 7.00 -10.05 5.39
N ILE A 91 5.93 -9.30 5.16
CA ILE A 91 4.61 -9.85 4.83
C ILE A 91 4.53 -10.24 3.36
N LEU A 92 5.06 -9.42 2.46
CA LEU A 92 5.06 -9.74 1.02
C LEU A 92 5.82 -11.05 0.77
N GLY A 93 6.98 -11.25 1.40
CA GLY A 93 7.77 -12.47 1.27
C GLY A 93 7.04 -13.70 1.82
N GLN A 94 6.45 -13.60 3.02
CA GLN A 94 5.67 -14.69 3.62
C GLN A 94 4.48 -15.11 2.75
N GLY A 95 3.85 -14.16 2.05
CA GLY A 95 2.71 -14.41 1.19
C GLY A 95 3.03 -14.77 -0.25
N ASN A 96 4.31 -14.98 -0.61
CA ASN A 96 4.77 -15.14 -2.00
C ASN A 96 4.28 -14.00 -2.90
N GLY A 97 4.48 -12.76 -2.44
CA GLY A 97 4.03 -11.54 -3.08
C GLY A 97 4.71 -11.30 -4.44
N GLU A 98 3.91 -11.09 -5.47
CA GLU A 98 4.38 -10.75 -6.82
C GLU A 98 3.65 -9.50 -7.32
N ILE A 99 4.40 -8.49 -7.76
CA ILE A 99 3.83 -7.23 -8.25
C ILE A 99 3.96 -7.19 -9.78
N SER A 100 2.83 -7.32 -10.46
CA SER A 100 2.74 -7.06 -11.89
C SER A 100 2.43 -5.58 -12.13
N VAL A 101 3.49 -4.79 -12.26
CA VAL A 101 3.43 -3.33 -12.49
C VAL A 101 2.57 -3.01 -13.73
N GLY A 102 2.79 -3.68 -14.85
CA GLY A 102 2.03 -3.43 -16.09
C GLY A 102 0.53 -3.71 -15.98
N ARG A 103 0.14 -4.71 -15.17
CA ARG A 103 -1.27 -5.05 -14.93
C ARG A 103 -1.90 -4.28 -13.76
N GLY A 104 -1.09 -3.63 -12.92
CA GLY A 104 -1.56 -3.02 -11.68
C GLY A 104 -2.12 -4.05 -10.70
N VAL A 105 -1.47 -5.21 -10.58
CA VAL A 105 -1.93 -6.31 -9.72
C VAL A 105 -0.82 -6.73 -8.77
N LEU A 106 -1.17 -6.92 -7.50
CA LEU A 106 -0.39 -7.67 -6.52
C LEU A 106 -1.00 -9.07 -6.42
N ARG A 107 -0.23 -10.11 -6.69
CA ARG A 107 -0.57 -11.47 -6.30
C ARG A 107 -0.01 -11.73 -4.91
N LEU A 108 -0.85 -12.08 -3.95
CA LEU A 108 -0.45 -12.36 -2.57
C LEU A 108 -1.32 -13.48 -2.01
N LEU A 109 -0.71 -14.46 -1.34
CA LEU A 109 -1.40 -15.65 -0.83
C LEU A 109 -2.21 -16.38 -1.92
N GLY A 110 -1.65 -16.41 -3.14
CA GLY A 110 -2.28 -17.02 -4.32
C GLY A 110 -3.47 -16.26 -4.91
N LYS A 111 -3.80 -15.06 -4.41
CA LYS A 111 -4.93 -14.25 -4.88
C LYS A 111 -4.47 -12.94 -5.52
N ASP A 112 -5.21 -12.50 -6.53
CA ASP A 112 -4.96 -11.22 -7.21
C ASP A 112 -5.66 -10.07 -6.47
N ILE A 113 -4.93 -9.00 -6.22
CA ILE A 113 -5.36 -7.75 -5.60
C ILE A 113 -5.09 -6.60 -6.58
N TRP A 114 -6.14 -5.85 -6.92
CA TRP A 114 -6.02 -4.70 -7.81
C TRP A 114 -5.39 -3.51 -7.09
N LEU A 115 -4.36 -2.94 -7.71
CA LEU A 115 -3.61 -1.82 -7.20
C LEU A 115 -4.01 -0.54 -7.90
N ASN A 116 -4.23 0.51 -7.12
CA ASN A 116 -4.36 1.86 -7.61
C ASN A 116 -2.96 2.46 -7.80
N ARG A 117 -2.77 3.20 -8.89
CA ARG A 117 -1.63 4.09 -9.05
C ARG A 117 -2.07 5.49 -8.67
N LEU A 118 -1.54 6.00 -7.57
CA LEU A 118 -1.88 7.33 -7.09
C LEU A 118 -0.67 8.24 -7.13
N ARG A 119 -0.86 9.48 -7.57
CA ARG A 119 0.13 10.53 -7.30
C ARG A 119 0.03 10.92 -5.83
N LYS A 120 1.17 11.33 -5.27
CA LYS A 120 1.23 11.81 -3.89
C LYS A 120 0.18 12.92 -3.66
N GLY A 121 -0.74 12.67 -2.71
CA GLY A 121 -1.82 13.59 -2.35
C GLY A 121 -3.19 13.25 -2.95
N GLU A 122 -3.28 12.34 -3.93
CA GLU A 122 -4.57 11.88 -4.49
C GLU A 122 -5.28 10.90 -3.55
N THR A 123 -6.61 10.87 -3.55
CA THR A 123 -7.42 9.90 -2.79
C THR A 123 -7.81 8.72 -3.68
N VAL A 124 -7.96 7.52 -3.10
CA VAL A 124 -8.55 6.42 -3.86
C VAL A 124 -10.02 6.77 -4.15
N PRO A 125 -10.51 6.57 -5.39
CA PRO A 125 -11.93 6.73 -5.69
C PRO A 125 -12.77 5.83 -4.78
N ASP A 126 -13.74 6.42 -4.09
CA ASP A 126 -14.69 5.67 -3.27
C ASP A 126 -15.80 5.14 -4.20
N PRO A 127 -15.96 3.80 -4.35
CA PRO A 127 -16.99 3.23 -5.21
C PRO A 127 -18.42 3.50 -4.70
N ASN A 128 -18.59 3.96 -3.45
CA ASN A 128 -19.88 4.30 -2.85
C ASN A 128 -20.15 5.79 -2.74
N ARG A 129 -19.25 6.66 -3.23
CA ARG A 129 -19.47 8.10 -3.20
C ARG A 129 -20.39 8.49 -4.35
N SER A 130 -21.67 8.70 -4.04
CA SER A 130 -22.58 9.39 -4.95
C SER A 130 -22.02 10.78 -5.27
N ASP A 131 -21.73 11.02 -6.54
CA ASP A 131 -21.20 12.28 -7.06
C ASP A 131 -22.22 13.42 -6.89
N GLU A 132 -22.30 14.00 -5.70
CA GLU A 132 -22.82 15.35 -5.53
C GLU A 132 -21.66 16.34 -5.69
N ARG A 133 -21.22 16.55 -6.93
CA ARG A 133 -20.50 17.77 -7.34
C ARG A 133 -20.75 18.07 -8.82
N SER A 134 -21.76 18.92 -9.01
CA SER A 134 -22.03 19.85 -10.12
C SER A 134 -21.26 19.65 -11.44
N THR A 135 -22.02 19.18 -12.45
CA THR A 135 -22.13 19.76 -13.80
C THR A 135 -21.00 20.65 -14.31
N GLN A 136 -19.91 20.05 -14.80
CA GLN A 136 -19.26 20.42 -16.08
C GLN A 136 -18.52 19.20 -16.64
N PRO A 137 -18.70 18.83 -17.92
CA PRO A 137 -17.96 17.71 -18.50
C PRO A 137 -16.52 18.14 -18.73
N LYS A 138 -15.61 17.74 -17.83
CA LYS A 138 -14.17 17.76 -18.14
C LYS A 138 -13.85 16.51 -18.93
N THR A 139 -13.77 16.67 -20.24
CA THR A 139 -13.27 15.67 -21.18
C THR A 139 -11.84 15.28 -20.77
N GLN A 140 -11.68 14.22 -19.98
CA GLN A 140 -10.37 13.65 -19.72
C GLN A 140 -10.00 12.77 -20.92
N ARG A 141 -9.15 13.31 -21.78
CA ARG A 141 -8.49 12.56 -22.86
C ARG A 141 -7.48 11.60 -22.21
N TYR A 142 -7.70 10.30 -22.38
CA TYR A 142 -6.67 9.30 -22.12
C TYR A 142 -5.59 9.43 -23.18
N VAL A 143 -4.34 9.65 -22.76
CA VAL A 143 -3.17 9.56 -23.66
C VAL A 143 -2.53 8.20 -23.42
N TYR A 144 -2.65 7.31 -24.39
CA TYR A 144 -1.92 6.05 -24.42
C TYR A 144 -0.58 6.30 -25.11
N CYS A 145 0.51 6.38 -24.34
CA CYS A 145 1.85 6.39 -24.93
C CYS A 145 2.37 4.96 -24.98
N CYS A 146 2.15 4.28 -26.12
CA CYS A 146 3.00 3.18 -26.55
C CYS A 146 4.36 3.74 -26.93
N ASN A 147 5.36 3.63 -26.05
CA ASN A 147 6.75 3.72 -26.48
C ASN A 147 7.37 2.33 -26.36
N GLU A 148 7.54 1.67 -27.51
CA GLU A 148 8.53 0.60 -27.65
C GLU A 148 9.90 1.19 -27.31
N VAL A 149 10.49 0.75 -26.20
CA VAL A 149 11.89 1.09 -25.88
C VAL A 149 12.76 0.00 -26.49
N LYS A 150 13.44 0.31 -27.60
CA LYS A 150 14.56 -0.50 -28.10
C LYS A 150 15.76 -0.31 -27.18
N ILE A 151 16.19 -1.38 -26.52
CA ILE A 151 17.42 -1.42 -25.72
C ILE A 151 18.61 -1.49 -26.70
N PRO A 152 19.58 -0.56 -26.66
CA PRO A 152 20.77 -0.66 -27.50
C PRO A 152 21.64 -1.85 -27.04
N PRO A 153 22.34 -2.54 -27.97
CA PRO A 153 23.20 -3.64 -27.61
C PRO A 153 24.35 -3.15 -26.72
N ARG A 154 24.72 -3.97 -25.74
CA ARG A 154 25.85 -3.69 -24.85
C ARG A 154 27.13 -3.69 -25.68
N CYS A 155 27.97 -2.67 -25.49
CA CYS A 155 29.34 -2.69 -25.98
C CYS A 155 30.13 -3.75 -25.19
N GLU A 156 30.86 -4.61 -25.90
CA GLU A 156 31.89 -5.51 -25.35
C GLU A 156 33.12 -4.73 -24.90
#